data_AF-U3CIT4-F1
#
_entry.id   AF-U3CIT4-F1
#
_cell.length_a   1.000
_cell.length_b   1.000
_cell.length_c   1.000
_cell.angle_alpha   90.00
_cell.angle_beta   90.00
_cell.angle_gamma   90.00
#
_symmetry.space_group_name_H-M   'P 1'
#
loop_
_entity.id
_entity.type
_entity.pdbx_description
1 polymer ?
#
loop_
_entity_poly.entity_id
_entity_poly.type
_entity_poly.pdbx_seq_one_letter_code
_entity_poly.pdbx_strand_id
1 'polypeptide(L)'
;LHSFLNHRNELYQPIKHVIDNSPRLTPDNQTELLVSFYQLALPRTLLSQGEQREILRVLASDDIQQEENGTNRLYIQYWFYDFHLSLLAALDFTILDNFNLISKYEHGVFAHVFKQDGKTYLSKLINHLRELGDYSDYHLAKFIPIKRDTTHEHETSLFEAQTKTLREWRSGKTHPTSKTLKRFFDNMYTDGCVLPIMLVAMICIGLDKRLGDPRMKPWTEEFQNTFSESRYTIYFKYFKKKLPQLAALA
;
A
#
# COMPACT_ATOMS: atom_id res chain seq x y z
N LEU A 1 -13.84 -9.56 -4.17
CA LEU A 1 -12.65 -9.25 -5.01
C LEU A 1 -12.87 -9.44 -6.53
N HIS A 2 -13.42 -10.57 -7.01
CA HIS A 2 -13.66 -10.76 -8.45
C HIS A 2 -14.46 -9.60 -9.08
N SER A 3 -15.61 -9.22 -8.49
CA SER A 3 -16.44 -8.12 -9.00
C SER A 3 -15.71 -6.77 -9.05
N PHE A 4 -14.73 -6.53 -8.17
CA PHE A 4 -13.85 -5.35 -8.27
C PHE A 4 -12.97 -5.39 -9.53
N LEU A 5 -12.34 -6.54 -9.80
CA LEU A 5 -11.45 -6.70 -10.94
C LEU A 5 -12.21 -6.56 -12.26
N ASN A 6 -13.40 -7.17 -12.37
CA ASN A 6 -14.25 -7.02 -13.56
C ASN A 6 -14.66 -5.56 -13.77
N HIS A 7 -15.15 -4.91 -12.71
CA HIS A 7 -15.54 -3.51 -12.78
C HIS A 7 -14.38 -2.59 -13.19
N ARG A 8 -13.18 -2.79 -12.63
CA ARG A 8 -12.00 -2.00 -13.04
C ARG A 8 -11.57 -2.31 -14.46
N ASN A 9 -11.65 -3.57 -14.89
CA ASN A 9 -11.35 -3.95 -16.28
C ASN A 9 -12.29 -3.26 -17.27
N GLU A 10 -13.60 -3.22 -16.98
CA GLU A 10 -14.60 -2.52 -17.79
C GLU A 10 -14.36 -1.00 -17.82
N LEU A 11 -14.14 -0.39 -16.65
CA LEU A 11 -13.82 1.04 -16.53
C LEU A 11 -12.59 1.44 -17.34
N TYR A 12 -11.61 0.53 -17.47
CA TYR A 12 -10.33 0.77 -18.13
C TYR A 12 -10.31 0.36 -19.61
N GLN A 13 -11.36 -0.27 -20.15
CA GLN A 13 -11.41 -0.60 -21.59
C GLN A 13 -11.20 0.62 -22.50
N PRO A 14 -11.82 1.80 -22.24
CA PRO A 14 -11.59 2.98 -23.08
C PRO A 14 -10.13 3.47 -23.02
N ILE A 15 -9.52 3.39 -21.83
CA ILE A 15 -8.13 3.77 -21.61
C ILE A 15 -7.20 2.82 -22.39
N LYS A 16 -7.46 1.50 -22.29
CA LYS A 16 -6.72 0.48 -23.02
C LYS A 16 -6.81 0.71 -24.53
N HIS A 17 -8.00 0.98 -25.04
CA HIS A 17 -8.20 1.27 -26.45
C HIS A 17 -7.37 2.47 -26.93
N VAL A 18 -7.28 3.54 -26.14
CA VAL A 18 -6.40 4.67 -26.47
C VAL A 18 -4.94 4.27 -26.48
N ILE A 19 -4.46 3.53 -25.48
CA ILE A 19 -3.05 3.07 -25.45
C ILE A 19 -2.74 2.19 -26.67
N ASP A 20 -3.60 1.23 -26.98
CA ASP A 20 -3.38 0.26 -28.07
C ASP A 20 -3.33 0.93 -29.45
N ASN A 21 -4.07 2.04 -29.63
CA ASN A 21 -4.18 2.75 -30.92
C ASN A 21 -3.35 4.05 -30.98
N SER A 22 -2.69 4.43 -29.89
CA SER A 22 -1.84 5.62 -29.87
C SER A 22 -0.59 5.39 -30.72
N PRO A 23 -0.13 6.40 -31.47
CA PRO A 23 1.18 6.35 -32.12
C PRO A 23 2.27 6.24 -31.04
N ARG A 24 3.47 5.82 -31.44
CA ARG A 24 4.61 5.78 -30.53
C ARG A 24 4.87 7.19 -29.98
N LEU A 25 5.16 7.27 -28.69
CA LEU A 25 5.55 8.50 -28.03
C LEU A 25 6.85 9.04 -28.66
N THR A 26 6.77 10.27 -29.15
CA THR A 26 7.89 11.09 -29.63
C THR A 26 7.89 12.42 -28.87
N PRO A 27 9.00 13.16 -28.84
CA PRO A 27 9.03 14.49 -28.25
C PRO A 27 7.95 15.44 -28.80
N ASP A 28 7.55 15.27 -30.06
CA ASP A 28 6.58 16.12 -30.75
C ASP A 28 5.12 15.82 -30.38
N ASN A 29 4.81 14.58 -29.96
CA ASN A 29 3.44 14.15 -29.67
C ASN A 29 3.20 13.78 -28.20
N GLN A 30 4.24 13.72 -27.36
CA GLN A 30 4.15 13.22 -25.99
C GLN A 30 3.15 13.99 -25.12
N THR A 31 3.15 15.32 -25.20
CA THR A 31 2.30 16.18 -24.38
C THR A 31 0.83 15.94 -24.71
N GLU A 32 0.47 15.98 -25.99
CA GLU A 32 -0.89 15.76 -26.45
C GLU A 32 -1.40 14.35 -26.08
N LEU A 33 -0.57 13.32 -26.27
CA LEU A 33 -0.94 11.94 -25.95
C LEU A 33 -1.10 11.72 -24.44
N LEU A 34 -0.20 12.28 -23.62
CA LEU A 34 -0.32 12.20 -22.16
C LEU A 34 -1.55 12.94 -21.65
N VAL A 35 -1.81 14.16 -22.14
CA VAL A 35 -3.01 14.92 -21.76
C VAL A 35 -4.27 14.15 -22.16
N SER A 36 -4.35 13.63 -23.38
CA SER A 36 -5.48 12.83 -23.86
C SER A 36 -5.72 11.59 -23.00
N PHE A 37 -4.65 10.89 -22.64
CA PHE A 37 -4.71 9.75 -21.73
C PHE A 37 -5.25 10.15 -20.35
N TYR A 38 -4.71 11.20 -19.72
CA TYR A 38 -5.11 11.61 -18.37
C TYR A 38 -6.52 12.21 -18.32
N GLN A 39 -6.97 12.88 -19.38
CA GLN A 39 -8.36 13.34 -19.50
C GLN A 39 -9.36 12.18 -19.45
N LEU A 40 -8.98 11.00 -19.98
CA LEU A 40 -9.81 9.79 -19.91
C LEU A 40 -9.64 9.02 -18.59
N ALA A 41 -8.42 8.99 -18.05
CA ALA A 41 -8.08 8.19 -16.88
C ALA A 41 -8.51 8.82 -15.55
N LEU A 42 -8.30 10.13 -15.36
CA LEU A 42 -8.56 10.82 -14.09
C LEU A 42 -10.01 10.77 -13.63
N PRO A 43 -11.03 10.91 -14.50
CA PRO A 43 -12.43 10.78 -14.09
C PRO A 43 -12.80 9.38 -13.56
N ARG A 44 -11.93 8.38 -13.74
CA ARG A 44 -12.10 6.99 -13.23
C ARG A 44 -11.41 6.76 -11.89
N THR A 45 -10.78 7.79 -11.32
CA THR A 45 -10.11 7.77 -10.02
C THR A 45 -10.98 8.37 -8.91
N LEU A 46 -10.56 8.18 -7.66
CA LEU A 46 -11.10 8.88 -6.49
C LEU A 46 -10.27 10.13 -6.11
N LEU A 47 -9.37 10.58 -6.99
CA LEU A 47 -8.64 11.84 -6.80
C LEU A 47 -9.63 13.02 -6.77
N SER A 48 -9.35 14.03 -5.96
CA SER A 48 -10.19 15.23 -5.90
C SER A 48 -10.15 16.01 -7.21
N GLN A 49 -11.19 16.79 -7.51
CA GLN A 49 -11.20 17.65 -8.71
C GLN A 49 -10.04 18.65 -8.72
N GLY A 50 -9.57 19.10 -7.55
CA GLY A 50 -8.38 19.94 -7.43
C GLY A 50 -7.15 19.23 -7.96
N GLU A 51 -6.91 17.99 -7.49
CA GLU A 51 -5.78 17.17 -7.95
C GLU A 51 -5.87 16.81 -9.43
N GLN A 52 -7.06 16.47 -9.92
CA GLN A 52 -7.24 16.14 -11.33
C GLN A 52 -6.90 17.35 -12.23
N ARG A 53 -7.34 18.56 -11.83
CA ARG A 53 -7.00 19.79 -12.55
C ARG A 53 -5.51 20.11 -12.47
N GLU A 54 -4.90 19.90 -11.32
CA GLU A 54 -3.47 20.13 -11.14
C GLU A 54 -2.62 19.17 -11.98
N ILE A 55 -2.99 17.88 -12.02
CA ILE A 55 -2.38 16.90 -12.92
C ILE A 55 -2.46 17.38 -14.38
N LEU A 56 -3.65 17.77 -14.85
CA LEU A 56 -3.81 18.22 -16.24
C LEU A 56 -3.06 19.53 -16.53
N ARG A 57 -3.03 20.47 -15.57
CA ARG A 57 -2.30 21.73 -15.68
C ARG A 57 -0.81 21.47 -15.90
N VAL A 58 -0.24 20.58 -15.09
CA VAL A 58 1.19 20.24 -15.16
C VAL A 58 1.49 19.41 -16.41
N LEU A 59 0.59 18.51 -16.81
CA LEU A 59 0.77 17.77 -18.06
C LEU A 59 0.74 18.64 -19.31
N ALA A 60 0.06 19.78 -19.25
CA ALA A 60 -0.07 20.72 -20.35
C ALA A 60 1.02 21.81 -20.37
N SER A 61 1.86 21.91 -19.34
CA SER A 61 2.93 22.92 -19.30
C SER A 61 4.24 22.38 -19.89
N ASP A 62 5.08 23.31 -20.39
CA ASP A 62 6.46 23.01 -20.84
C ASP A 62 7.35 22.50 -19.69
N ASP A 63 6.87 22.56 -18.45
CA ASP A 63 7.56 22.04 -17.26
C ASP A 63 7.89 20.55 -17.42
N ILE A 64 7.07 19.77 -18.14
CA ILE A 64 7.37 18.36 -18.48
C ILE A 64 8.73 18.21 -19.14
N GLN A 65 9.11 19.15 -20.01
CA GLN A 65 10.34 19.07 -20.79
C GLN A 65 11.54 19.72 -20.09
N GLN A 66 11.31 20.59 -19.10
CA GLN A 66 12.38 21.37 -18.45
C GLN A 66 12.98 20.73 -17.19
N GLU A 67 12.42 19.64 -16.66
CA GLU A 67 12.82 19.17 -15.33
C GLU A 67 13.86 18.06 -15.30
N GLU A 68 15.04 18.38 -14.77
CA GLU A 68 16.07 17.42 -14.33
C GLU A 68 15.64 16.56 -13.12
N ASN A 69 14.59 16.97 -12.38
CA ASN A 69 14.28 16.45 -11.04
C ASN A 69 13.11 15.45 -10.97
N GLY A 70 12.36 15.24 -12.06
CA GLY A 70 11.35 14.18 -12.15
C GLY A 70 10.01 14.43 -11.45
N THR A 71 9.64 15.67 -11.13
CA THR A 71 8.34 16.05 -10.53
C THR A 71 7.17 15.69 -11.40
N ASN A 72 7.34 15.81 -12.72
CA ASN A 72 6.31 15.43 -13.66
C ASN A 72 6.04 13.91 -13.73
N ARG A 73 6.96 13.06 -13.24
CA ARG A 73 6.71 11.63 -13.06
C ARG A 73 5.80 11.34 -11.87
N LEU A 74 5.59 12.29 -10.96
CA LEU A 74 4.69 12.15 -9.80
C LEU A 74 3.22 12.11 -10.24
N TYR A 75 2.85 12.96 -11.18
CA TYR A 75 1.48 13.03 -11.67
C TYR A 75 1.05 11.77 -12.40
N ILE A 76 2.00 11.11 -13.06
CA ILE A 76 1.75 9.80 -13.66
C ILE A 76 1.46 8.74 -12.59
N GLN A 77 2.13 8.86 -11.45
CA GLN A 77 2.00 7.91 -10.34
C GLN A 77 0.71 8.08 -9.55
N TYR A 78 0.02 9.23 -9.55
CA TYR A 78 -1.25 9.36 -8.83
C TYR A 78 -2.34 8.45 -9.37
N TRP A 79 -2.46 8.30 -10.70
CA TRP A 79 -3.38 7.33 -11.29
C TRP A 79 -3.00 5.89 -10.93
N PHE A 80 -1.69 5.60 -10.90
CA PHE A 80 -1.18 4.30 -10.46
C PHE A 80 -1.49 4.03 -8.98
N TYR A 81 -1.29 5.00 -8.09
CA TYR A 81 -1.57 4.87 -6.66
C TYR A 81 -3.07 4.85 -6.35
N ASP A 82 -3.92 5.53 -7.12
CA ASP A 82 -5.39 5.39 -7.05
C ASP A 82 -5.81 3.93 -7.21
N PHE A 83 -5.26 3.25 -8.22
CA PHE A 83 -5.55 1.83 -8.43
C PHE A 83 -5.10 0.99 -7.22
N HIS A 84 -3.92 1.26 -6.67
CA HIS A 84 -3.41 0.52 -5.51
C HIS A 84 -4.28 0.77 -4.28
N LEU A 85 -4.61 2.02 -3.95
CA LEU A 85 -5.50 2.36 -2.84
C LEU A 85 -6.89 1.72 -3.01
N SER A 86 -7.41 1.70 -4.25
CA SER A 86 -8.66 1.02 -4.58
C SER A 86 -8.60 -0.49 -4.37
N LEU A 87 -7.51 -1.13 -4.82
CA LEU A 87 -7.29 -2.56 -4.63
C LEU A 87 -7.10 -2.90 -3.15
N LEU A 88 -6.35 -2.08 -2.40
CA LEU A 88 -6.18 -2.23 -0.96
C LEU A 88 -7.51 -2.13 -0.24
N ALA A 89 -8.33 -1.12 -0.55
CA ALA A 89 -9.67 -0.97 0.01
C ALA A 89 -10.58 -2.16 -0.30
N ALA A 90 -10.53 -2.67 -1.54
CA ALA A 90 -11.35 -3.80 -1.94
C ALA A 90 -10.92 -5.12 -1.27
N LEU A 91 -9.61 -5.34 -1.14
CA LEU A 91 -9.04 -6.47 -0.40
C LEU A 91 -9.40 -6.40 1.08
N ASP A 92 -9.17 -5.24 1.71
CA ASP A 92 -9.43 -5.01 3.13
C ASP A 92 -10.91 -5.24 3.46
N PHE A 93 -11.83 -4.66 2.68
CA PHE A 93 -13.26 -4.91 2.86
C PHE A 93 -13.63 -6.39 2.69
N THR A 94 -13.11 -7.06 1.64
CA THR A 94 -13.40 -8.50 1.42
C THR A 94 -12.91 -9.34 2.60
N ILE A 95 -11.73 -9.04 3.13
CA ILE A 95 -11.18 -9.72 4.30
C ILE A 95 -12.07 -9.46 5.52
N LEU A 96 -12.35 -8.20 5.83
CA LEU A 96 -13.12 -7.84 7.01
C LEU A 96 -14.54 -8.41 7.00
N ASP A 97 -15.18 -8.44 5.83
CA ASP A 97 -16.51 -9.03 5.64
C ASP A 97 -16.49 -10.55 5.89
N ASN A 98 -15.55 -11.28 5.27
CA ASN A 98 -15.41 -12.73 5.42
C ASN A 98 -15.13 -13.18 6.86
N PHE A 99 -14.47 -12.34 7.66
CA PHE A 99 -14.14 -12.62 9.06
C PHE A 99 -15.08 -11.94 10.07
N ASN A 100 -16.15 -11.26 9.62
CA ASN A 100 -17.09 -10.50 10.47
C ASN A 100 -16.40 -9.43 11.35
N LEU A 101 -15.40 -8.74 10.81
CA LEU A 101 -14.57 -7.75 11.50
C LEU A 101 -14.88 -6.29 11.11
N ILE A 102 -15.88 -6.05 10.26
CA ILE A 102 -16.23 -4.71 9.75
C ILE A 102 -16.56 -3.71 10.87
N SER A 103 -17.23 -4.14 11.94
CA SER A 103 -17.55 -3.28 13.09
C SER A 103 -16.31 -2.87 13.89
N LYS A 104 -15.32 -3.78 13.98
CA LYS A 104 -14.05 -3.55 14.66
C LYS A 104 -13.12 -2.63 13.87
N TYR A 105 -13.19 -2.69 12.55
CA TYR A 105 -12.36 -1.92 11.61
C TYR A 105 -13.23 -1.07 10.70
N GLU A 106 -13.94 -0.09 11.27
CA GLU A 106 -14.94 0.71 10.55
C GLU A 106 -14.37 1.40 9.29
N HIS A 107 -13.07 1.74 9.32
CA HIS A 107 -12.34 2.42 8.24
C HIS A 107 -11.30 1.53 7.53
N GLY A 108 -11.32 0.22 7.79
CA GLY A 108 -10.36 -0.74 7.22
C GLY A 108 -9.12 -0.92 8.09
N VAL A 109 -8.51 -2.11 8.04
CA VAL A 109 -7.27 -2.42 8.77
C VAL A 109 -6.15 -1.45 8.38
N PHE A 110 -6.03 -1.10 7.09
CA PHE A 110 -4.97 -0.17 6.65
C PHE A 110 -5.13 1.24 7.21
N ALA A 111 -6.36 1.73 7.45
CA ALA A 111 -6.54 3.02 8.11
C ALA A 111 -5.95 3.01 9.52
N HIS A 112 -6.27 1.96 10.30
CA HIS A 112 -5.72 1.77 11.64
C HIS A 112 -4.20 1.66 11.62
N VAL A 113 -3.63 0.94 10.65
CA VAL A 113 -2.17 0.84 10.48
C VAL A 113 -1.58 2.21 10.10
N PHE A 114 -2.10 2.90 9.11
CA PHE A 114 -1.51 4.17 8.63
C PHE A 114 -1.54 5.28 9.67
N LYS A 115 -2.51 5.25 10.59
CA LYS A 115 -2.62 6.16 11.72
C LYS A 115 -1.51 6.00 12.76
N GLN A 116 -0.96 4.80 12.90
CA GLN A 116 0.05 4.52 13.92
C GLN A 116 1.32 5.36 13.69
N ASP A 117 1.97 5.72 14.79
CA ASP A 117 3.32 6.25 14.74
C ASP A 117 4.28 5.17 14.25
N GLY A 118 5.32 5.55 13.52
CA GLY A 118 6.31 4.62 13.03
C GLY A 118 7.12 5.16 11.87
N LYS A 119 8.40 4.78 11.81
CA LYS A 119 9.31 5.18 10.73
C LYS A 119 8.94 4.51 9.40
N THR A 120 8.39 3.30 9.45
CA THR A 120 8.03 2.46 8.31
C THR A 120 6.60 1.95 8.43
N TYR A 121 5.93 1.61 7.34
CA TYR A 121 4.60 0.99 7.36
C TYR A 121 4.61 -0.35 8.09
N LEU A 122 5.67 -1.15 7.99
CA LEU A 122 5.81 -2.36 8.80
C LEU A 122 5.89 -2.04 10.30
N SER A 123 6.60 -0.98 10.69
CA SER A 123 6.66 -0.55 12.09
C SER A 123 5.30 -0.07 12.61
N LYS A 124 4.54 0.61 11.75
CA LYS A 124 3.16 1.02 12.01
C LYS A 124 2.24 -0.18 12.23
N LEU A 125 2.36 -1.22 11.40
CA LEU A 125 1.63 -2.47 11.59
C LEU A 125 2.02 -3.16 12.91
N ILE A 126 3.31 -3.22 13.24
CA ILE A 126 3.78 -3.82 14.49
C ILE A 126 3.20 -3.05 15.69
N ASN A 127 3.12 -1.72 15.62
CA ASN A 127 2.48 -0.91 16.66
C ASN A 127 0.98 -1.16 16.78
N HIS A 128 0.27 -1.27 15.65
CA HIS A 128 -1.13 -1.67 15.65
C HIS A 128 -1.35 -3.03 16.33
N LEU A 129 -0.51 -4.02 16.03
CA LEU A 129 -0.59 -5.35 16.64
C LEU A 129 -0.26 -5.34 18.14
N ARG A 130 0.69 -4.48 18.53
CA ARG A 130 1.02 -4.24 19.93
C ARG A 130 -0.19 -3.78 20.73
N GLU A 131 -0.89 -2.76 20.22
CA GLU A 131 -2.08 -2.18 20.86
C GLU A 131 -3.24 -3.16 20.84
N LEU A 132 -3.45 -3.84 19.72
CA LEU A 132 -4.55 -4.80 19.55
C LEU A 132 -4.44 -6.00 20.49
N GLY A 133 -3.21 -6.46 20.75
CA GLY A 133 -2.93 -7.64 21.59
C GLY A 133 -2.52 -7.31 23.02
N ASP A 134 -2.50 -6.03 23.41
CA ASP A 134 -1.97 -5.54 24.69
C ASP A 134 -0.57 -6.10 25.00
N TYR A 135 0.28 -6.13 23.98
CA TYR A 135 1.64 -6.65 24.09
C TYR A 135 2.63 -5.55 24.46
N SER A 136 3.65 -5.91 25.23
CA SER A 136 4.85 -5.07 25.34
C SER A 136 5.80 -5.36 24.16
N ASP A 137 6.74 -4.45 23.89
CA ASP A 137 7.80 -4.70 22.90
C ASP A 137 8.60 -5.97 23.24
N TYR A 138 8.74 -6.27 24.53
CA TYR A 138 9.34 -7.50 25.05
C TYR A 138 8.54 -8.75 24.63
N HIS A 139 7.21 -8.71 24.76
CA HIS A 139 6.34 -9.82 24.35
C HIS A 139 6.37 -10.02 22.83
N LEU A 140 6.30 -8.94 22.04
CA LEU A 140 6.37 -9.03 20.58
C LEU A 140 7.69 -9.63 20.09
N ALA A 141 8.81 -9.29 20.74
CA ALA A 141 10.11 -9.84 20.37
C ALA A 141 10.14 -11.37 20.49
N LYS A 142 9.49 -11.95 21.50
CA LYS A 142 9.45 -13.41 21.70
C LYS A 142 8.82 -14.18 20.54
N PHE A 143 7.93 -13.54 19.77
CA PHE A 143 7.32 -14.16 18.60
C PHE A 143 8.25 -14.20 17.39
N ILE A 144 9.35 -13.43 17.38
CA ILE A 144 10.30 -13.39 16.27
C ILE A 144 10.98 -14.77 16.12
N PRO A 145 10.83 -15.44 14.96
CA PRO A 145 11.43 -16.74 14.75
C PRO A 145 12.92 -16.59 14.40
N ILE A 146 13.80 -16.95 15.35
CA ILE A 146 15.25 -17.04 15.13
C ILE A 146 15.65 -18.51 14.98
N LYS A 147 16.35 -18.83 13.89
CA LYS A 147 17.05 -20.11 13.78
C LYS A 147 18.40 -19.96 14.46
N ARG A 148 18.70 -20.81 15.44
CA ARG A 148 20.03 -20.88 16.06
C ARG A 148 20.83 -22.02 15.46
N ASP A 149 22.11 -21.80 15.28
CA ASP A 149 23.05 -22.87 15.00
C ASP A 149 23.66 -23.26 16.34
N THR A 150 23.23 -24.39 16.91
CA THR A 150 23.62 -24.81 18.27
C THR A 150 25.10 -25.19 18.39
N THR A 151 25.90 -24.96 17.34
CA THR A 151 27.30 -25.37 17.21
C THR A 151 28.31 -24.29 17.64
N HIS A 152 27.86 -23.04 17.90
CA HIS A 152 28.76 -21.95 18.30
C HIS A 152 28.49 -21.45 19.74
N GLU A 153 29.48 -21.61 20.64
CA GLU A 153 29.40 -21.29 22.07
C GLU A 153 29.42 -19.77 22.41
N HIS A 154 29.54 -18.90 21.41
CA HIS A 154 29.57 -17.44 21.60
C HIS A 154 28.35 -16.71 21.03
N GLU A 155 27.22 -17.41 20.84
CA GLU A 155 26.00 -16.80 20.30
C GLU A 155 25.33 -15.83 21.28
N THR A 156 24.99 -14.64 20.77
CA THR A 156 24.05 -13.69 21.38
C THR A 156 22.81 -14.43 21.91
N SER A 157 22.29 -14.05 23.09
CA SER A 157 21.13 -14.74 23.67
C SER A 157 19.92 -14.69 22.72
N LEU A 158 19.03 -15.68 22.81
CA LEU A 158 17.90 -15.81 21.87
C LEU A 158 17.06 -14.55 21.93
N PHE A 159 16.85 -14.08 23.16
CA PHE A 159 16.07 -12.90 23.44
C PHE A 159 16.72 -11.62 22.90
N GLU A 160 18.05 -11.47 23.02
CA GLU A 160 18.77 -10.33 22.41
C GLU A 160 18.68 -10.37 20.88
N ALA A 161 18.82 -11.55 20.26
CA ALA A 161 18.68 -11.71 18.82
C ALA A 161 17.26 -11.33 18.35
N GLN A 162 16.24 -11.84 19.04
CA GLN A 162 14.83 -11.51 18.80
C GLN A 162 14.54 -10.02 18.93
N THR A 163 15.03 -9.39 20.00
CA THR A 163 14.86 -7.96 20.26
C THR A 163 15.57 -7.11 19.21
N LYS A 164 16.79 -7.49 18.84
CA LYS A 164 17.55 -6.84 17.78
C LYS A 164 16.81 -6.94 16.44
N THR A 165 16.35 -8.13 16.07
CA THR A 165 15.61 -8.33 14.81
C THR A 165 14.31 -7.52 14.78
N LEU A 166 13.53 -7.49 15.88
CA LEU A 166 12.34 -6.65 15.96
C LEU A 166 12.67 -5.16 15.75
N ARG A 167 13.76 -4.67 16.36
CA ARG A 167 14.24 -3.29 16.18
C ARG A 167 14.67 -3.02 14.73
N GLU A 168 15.33 -3.97 14.08
CA GLU A 168 15.74 -3.84 12.68
C GLU A 168 14.53 -3.80 11.73
N TRP A 169 13.49 -4.61 11.98
CA TRP A 169 12.25 -4.55 11.21
C TRP A 169 11.54 -3.21 11.39
N ARG A 170 11.43 -2.72 12.64
CA ARG A 170 10.77 -1.42 12.93
C ARG A 170 11.52 -0.22 12.37
N SER A 171 12.83 -0.34 12.16
CA SER A 171 13.63 0.73 11.55
C SER A 171 13.70 0.66 10.03
N GLY A 172 13.18 -0.41 9.41
CA GLY A 172 13.30 -0.70 7.98
C GLY A 172 14.69 -1.18 7.55
N LYS A 173 15.61 -1.43 8.49
CA LYS A 173 16.97 -1.89 8.19
C LYS A 173 16.97 -3.27 7.55
N THR A 174 16.10 -4.15 8.03
CA THR A 174 15.88 -5.48 7.47
C THR A 174 14.37 -5.72 7.34
N HIS A 175 13.98 -6.54 6.35
CA HIS A 175 12.59 -6.95 6.17
C HIS A 175 12.49 -8.48 6.29
N PRO A 176 11.48 -9.01 6.98
CA PRO A 176 11.27 -10.44 7.03
C PRO A 176 10.89 -11.02 5.67
N THR A 177 11.32 -12.26 5.41
CA THR A 177 10.78 -13.05 4.29
C THR A 177 9.34 -13.45 4.58
N SER A 178 8.56 -13.81 3.55
CA SER A 178 7.19 -14.32 3.73
C SER A 178 7.13 -15.54 4.65
N LYS A 179 8.14 -16.41 4.63
CA LYS A 179 8.25 -17.57 5.54
C LYS A 179 8.50 -17.15 6.98
N THR A 180 9.33 -16.13 7.18
CA THR A 180 9.61 -15.55 8.50
C THR A 180 8.38 -14.83 9.07
N LEU A 181 7.67 -14.04 8.25
CA LEU A 181 6.41 -13.40 8.63
C LEU A 181 5.35 -14.41 9.02
N LYS A 182 5.15 -15.46 8.21
CA LYS A 182 4.18 -16.50 8.52
C LYS A 182 4.43 -17.09 9.90
N ARG A 183 5.67 -17.50 10.18
CA ARG A 183 6.07 -18.03 11.50
C ARG A 183 5.89 -17.03 12.63
N PHE A 184 6.22 -15.75 12.41
CA PHE A 184 6.00 -14.70 13.40
C PHE A 184 4.51 -14.59 13.77
N PHE A 185 3.61 -14.62 12.79
CA PHE A 185 2.17 -14.58 13.02
C PHE A 185 1.62 -15.88 13.59
N ASP A 186 2.10 -17.04 13.13
CA ASP A 186 1.74 -18.35 13.70
C ASP A 186 2.10 -18.42 15.19
N ASN A 187 3.23 -17.82 15.60
CA ASN A 187 3.66 -17.73 17.00
C ASN A 187 2.79 -16.78 17.85
N MET A 188 2.17 -15.77 17.22
CA MET A 188 1.39 -14.74 17.91
C MET A 188 -0.12 -15.08 17.98
N TYR A 189 -0.67 -15.69 16.93
CA TYR A 189 -2.07 -16.08 16.84
C TYR A 189 -2.20 -17.57 16.57
N THR A 190 -2.64 -18.34 17.57
CA THR A 190 -2.88 -19.78 17.45
C THR A 190 -4.15 -20.13 16.67
N ASP A 191 -5.10 -19.18 16.55
CA ASP A 191 -6.49 -19.48 16.21
C ASP A 191 -6.96 -18.94 14.83
N GLY A 192 -6.04 -18.77 13.87
CA GLY A 192 -6.41 -18.78 12.43
C GLY A 192 -6.62 -17.44 11.71
N CYS A 193 -6.43 -16.28 12.36
CA CYS A 193 -6.46 -14.96 11.68
C CYS A 193 -5.12 -14.55 11.02
N VAL A 194 -4.20 -15.49 10.83
CA VAL A 194 -2.83 -15.23 10.34
C VAL A 194 -2.81 -14.68 8.91
N LEU A 195 -3.67 -15.19 8.02
CA LEU A 195 -3.62 -14.87 6.59
C LEU A 195 -4.00 -13.42 6.26
N PRO A 196 -5.09 -12.84 6.83
CA PRO A 196 -5.41 -11.42 6.69
C PRO A 196 -4.26 -10.46 7.06
N ILE A 197 -3.67 -10.65 8.23
CA ILE A 197 -2.62 -9.77 8.75
C ILE A 197 -1.31 -9.97 7.97
N MET A 198 -1.04 -11.19 7.52
CA MET A 198 0.12 -11.50 6.67
C MET A 198 0.05 -10.75 5.32
N LEU A 199 -1.13 -10.60 4.71
CA LEU A 199 -1.31 -9.78 3.51
C LEU A 199 -1.02 -8.30 3.79
N VAL A 200 -1.57 -7.76 4.88
CA VAL A 200 -1.30 -6.38 5.32
C VAL A 200 0.20 -6.15 5.51
N ALA A 201 0.90 -7.10 6.15
CA ALA A 201 2.34 -7.04 6.36
C ALA A 201 3.13 -7.02 5.04
N MET A 202 2.75 -7.87 4.07
CA MET A 202 3.40 -7.89 2.76
C MET A 202 3.24 -6.55 2.02
N ILE A 203 2.05 -5.96 2.09
CA ILE A 203 1.80 -4.65 1.49
C ILE A 203 2.62 -3.56 2.18
N CYS A 204 2.66 -3.54 3.52
CA CYS A 204 3.49 -2.61 4.28
C CYS A 204 4.97 -2.69 3.87
N ILE A 205 5.51 -3.91 3.73
CA ILE A 205 6.88 -4.13 3.25
C ILE A 205 7.06 -3.63 1.81
N GLY A 206 6.07 -3.80 0.95
CA GLY A 206 6.09 -3.26 -0.41
C GLY A 206 6.18 -1.73 -0.43
N LEU A 207 5.39 -1.06 0.42
CA LEU A 207 5.43 0.39 0.59
C LEU A 207 6.78 0.85 1.16
N ASP A 208 7.31 0.13 2.14
CA ASP A 208 8.62 0.43 2.75
C ASP A 208 9.77 0.28 1.75
N LYS A 209 9.74 -0.76 0.93
CA LYS A 209 10.71 -0.96 -0.16
C LYS A 209 10.63 0.17 -1.19
N ARG A 210 9.41 0.65 -1.50
CA ARG A 210 9.23 1.80 -2.41
C ARG A 210 9.83 3.07 -1.81
N LEU A 211 9.58 3.35 -0.54
CA LEU A 211 10.20 4.48 0.17
C LEU A 211 11.72 4.37 0.30
N GLY A 212 12.26 3.15 0.35
CA GLY A 212 13.70 2.89 0.37
C GLY A 212 14.41 3.10 -0.97
N ASP A 213 13.68 3.28 -2.08
CA ASP A 213 14.26 3.58 -3.39
C ASP A 213 14.86 5.00 -3.37
N PRO A 214 16.16 5.20 -3.67
CA PRO A 214 16.75 6.54 -3.70
C PRO A 214 16.03 7.52 -4.63
N ARG A 215 15.39 7.02 -5.69
CA ARG A 215 14.59 7.83 -6.63
C ARG A 215 13.30 8.36 -6.02
N MET A 216 12.85 7.79 -4.90
CA MET A 216 11.68 8.23 -4.15
C MET A 216 12.00 9.29 -3.09
N LYS A 217 13.28 9.57 -2.83
CA LYS A 217 13.68 10.55 -1.82
C LYS A 217 13.00 11.92 -1.99
N PRO A 218 12.91 12.51 -3.22
CA PRO A 218 12.21 13.78 -3.42
C PRO A 218 10.69 13.70 -3.20
N TRP A 219 10.12 12.48 -3.22
CA TRP A 219 8.68 12.20 -3.23
C TRP A 219 8.19 11.56 -1.93
N THR A 220 9.02 11.56 -0.89
CA THR A 220 8.75 10.79 0.33
C THR A 220 7.49 11.31 1.01
N GLU A 221 7.34 12.63 1.10
CA GLU A 221 6.21 13.27 1.75
C GLU A 221 4.91 13.05 0.97
N GLU A 222 4.92 13.23 -0.35
CA GLU A 222 3.76 13.02 -1.21
C GLU A 222 3.33 11.55 -1.22
N PHE A 223 4.29 10.62 -1.21
CA PHE A 223 3.99 9.20 -1.09
C PHE A 223 3.36 8.87 0.27
N GLN A 224 3.88 9.42 1.36
CA GLN A 224 3.32 9.23 2.70
C GLN A 224 1.94 9.87 2.84
N ASN A 225 1.71 11.04 2.25
CA ASN A 225 0.40 11.69 2.17
C ASN A 225 -0.58 10.86 1.34
N THR A 226 -0.11 10.23 0.26
CA THR A 226 -0.91 9.33 -0.60
C THR A 226 -1.38 8.09 0.17
N PHE A 227 -0.47 7.45 0.91
CA PHE A 227 -0.75 6.26 1.74
C PHE A 227 -0.93 6.64 3.22
N SER A 228 -1.79 7.64 3.46
CA SER A 228 -2.18 8.10 4.80
C SER A 228 -3.54 7.55 5.23
N GLU A 229 -3.83 7.59 6.54
CA GLU A 229 -5.15 7.22 7.10
C GLU A 229 -6.28 8.00 6.43
N SER A 230 -6.13 9.33 6.35
CA SER A 230 -7.16 10.23 5.84
C SER A 230 -7.52 9.93 4.39
N ARG A 231 -6.50 9.75 3.54
CA ARG A 231 -6.69 9.41 2.13
C ARG A 231 -7.25 8.00 1.99
N TYR A 232 -6.67 7.00 2.66
CA TYR A 232 -7.14 5.62 2.55
C TYR A 232 -8.61 5.45 2.99
N THR A 233 -9.04 6.17 4.03
CA THR A 233 -10.43 6.12 4.52
C THR A 233 -11.46 6.49 3.44
N ILE A 234 -11.11 7.39 2.52
CA ILE A 234 -11.98 7.75 1.38
C ILE A 234 -12.21 6.53 0.48
N TYR A 235 -11.12 5.84 0.12
CA TYR A 235 -11.17 4.65 -0.72
C TYR A 235 -11.92 3.52 -0.04
N PHE A 236 -11.66 3.27 1.24
CA PHE A 236 -12.36 2.24 2.00
C PHE A 236 -13.87 2.50 2.07
N LYS A 237 -14.28 3.73 2.41
CA LYS A 237 -15.71 4.11 2.44
C LYS A 237 -16.38 3.93 1.08
N TYR A 238 -15.70 4.31 -0.01
CA TYR A 238 -16.22 4.10 -1.36
C TYR A 238 -16.45 2.61 -1.65
N PHE A 239 -15.44 1.76 -1.45
CA PHE A 239 -15.53 0.33 -1.78
C PHE A 239 -16.40 -0.48 -0.81
N LYS A 240 -16.50 -0.08 0.46
CA LYS A 240 -17.47 -0.64 1.43
C LYS A 240 -18.90 -0.54 0.91
N LYS A 241 -19.24 0.56 0.22
CA LYS A 241 -20.56 0.74 -0.41
C LYS A 241 -20.64 0.10 -1.81
N LYS A 242 -19.60 0.28 -2.62
CA LYS A 242 -19.60 -0.10 -4.04
C LYS A 242 -19.51 -1.60 -4.26
N LEU A 243 -18.72 -2.32 -3.46
CA LEU A 243 -18.49 -3.76 -3.68
C LEU A 243 -19.74 -4.63 -3.57
N PRO A 244 -20.60 -4.48 -2.54
CA PRO A 244 -21.87 -5.22 -2.48
C PRO A 244 -22.76 -4.98 -3.71
N GLN A 245 -22.78 -3.74 -4.22
CA GLN A 245 -23.55 -3.40 -5.43
C GLN A 245 -23.00 -4.08 -6.68
N LEU A 246 -21.67 -4.12 -6.83
CA LEU A 246 -21.02 -4.79 -7.95
C LEU A 246 -21.21 -6.32 -7.88
N ALA A 247 -21.21 -6.89 -6.68
CA ALA A 247 -21.43 -8.32 -6.49
C ALA A 247 -22.88 -8.72 -6.78
N ALA A 248 -23.87 -7.86 -6.53
CA ALA A 248 -25.27 -8.11 -6.85
C ALA A 248 -25.58 -8.07 -8.35
N LEU A 249 -24.69 -7.49 -9.17
CA LEU A 249 -24.84 -7.35 -10.62
C LEU A 249 -24.01 -8.38 -11.42
N ALA A 250 -23.16 -9.15 -10.75
CA ALA A 250 -22.24 -10.13 -11.33
C ALA A 250 -22.83 -11.54 -11.24
#